data_AF-A0A8X6JPQ2-F1
#
_entry.id   AF-A0A8X6JPQ2-F1
#
_cell.length_a   1.000
_cell.length_b   1.000
_cell.length_c   1.000
_cell.angle_alpha   90.00
_cell.angle_beta   90.00
_cell.angle_gamma   90.00
#
_symmetry.space_group_name_H-M   'P 1'
#
loop_
_entity.id
_entity.type
_entity.pdbx_description
1 polymer ?
#
loop_
_entity_poly.entity_id
_entity_poly.type
_entity_poly.pdbx_seq_one_letter_code
_entity_poly.pdbx_strand_id
1 'polypeptide(L)'
;MLNVVDATLKAEFFQKFSTRNKLKRVVACYLRFMKNCSLAACKRRKSLLTTAELNEAEKGIVKFIQHDPFSMELFNFSEGKQLPLNNKLISLTPFYDDSGIIRVGGRLKNLRLPESHIAS
;
A
#
# COMPACT_ATOMS: atom_id res chain seq x y z
N MET A 1 -14.69 -11.21 8.53
CA MET A 1 -15.85 -10.88 7.66
C MET A 1 -15.42 -9.98 6.48
N LEU A 2 -14.31 -10.30 5.81
CA LEU A 2 -13.87 -9.64 4.55
C LEU A 2 -13.31 -10.66 3.54
N ASN A 3 -13.52 -11.95 3.78
CA ASN A 3 -13.04 -13.03 2.91
C ASN A 3 -14.19 -13.48 2.02
N VAL A 4 -14.51 -12.69 0.99
CA VAL A 4 -14.93 -13.07 -0.38
C VAL A 4 -15.14 -11.74 -1.10
N VAL A 5 -14.04 -11.04 -1.39
CA VAL A 5 -14.07 -9.99 -2.40
C VAL A 5 -13.39 -10.61 -3.60
N ASP A 6 -14.19 -11.21 -4.49
CA ASP A 6 -13.68 -11.77 -5.75
C ASP A 6 -12.94 -10.67 -6.54
N ALA A 7 -11.97 -11.06 -7.36
CA ALA A 7 -11.14 -10.13 -8.13
C ALA A 7 -11.99 -9.15 -8.96
N THR A 8 -13.16 -9.62 -9.41
CA THR A 8 -14.19 -8.82 -10.10
C THR A 8 -14.69 -7.66 -9.24
N LEU A 9 -15.05 -7.92 -7.97
CA LEU A 9 -15.54 -6.89 -7.05
C LEU A 9 -14.44 -5.87 -6.70
N LYS A 10 -13.18 -6.31 -6.60
CA LYS A 10 -12.04 -5.39 -6.43
C LYS A 10 -11.90 -4.46 -7.65
N ALA A 11 -11.90 -5.04 -8.85
CA ALA A 11 -11.78 -4.28 -10.10
C ALA A 11 -12.94 -3.27 -10.25
N GLU A 12 -14.18 -3.71 -10.04
CA GLU A 12 -15.37 -2.84 -10.09
C GLU A 12 -15.29 -1.70 -9.07
N PHE A 13 -14.82 -1.98 -7.85
CA PHE A 13 -14.66 -0.94 -6.84
C PHE A 13 -13.66 0.13 -7.28
N PHE A 14 -12.49 -0.27 -7.79
CA PHE A 14 -11.48 0.68 -8.23
C PHE A 14 -11.86 1.43 -9.51
N GLN A 15 -12.56 0.78 -10.44
CA GLN A 15 -13.02 1.39 -11.70
C GLN A 15 -14.08 2.49 -11.52
N LYS A 16 -14.81 2.49 -10.39
CA LYS A 16 -15.77 3.56 -10.04
C LYS A 16 -15.10 4.93 -9.81
N PHE A 17 -13.79 4.98 -9.70
CA PHE A 17 -13.04 6.21 -9.43
C PHE A 17 -12.21 6.64 -10.64
N SER A 18 -12.51 7.82 -11.17
CA SER A 18 -11.81 8.42 -12.31
C SER A 18 -10.36 8.84 -12.03
N THR A 19 -9.96 8.92 -10.75
CA THR A 19 -8.60 9.27 -10.35
C THR A 19 -8.18 8.58 -9.04
N ARG A 20 -6.87 8.33 -8.90
CA ARG A 20 -6.26 7.84 -7.64
C ARG A 20 -6.58 8.74 -6.45
N ASN A 21 -6.61 10.06 -6.67
CA ASN A 21 -6.92 11.03 -5.61
C ASN A 21 -8.35 10.91 -5.11
N LYS A 22 -9.33 10.65 -5.99
CA LYS A 22 -10.73 10.45 -5.59
C LYS A 22 -10.89 9.20 -4.74
N LEU A 23 -10.33 8.07 -5.20
CA LEU A 23 -10.29 6.81 -4.45
C LEU A 23 -9.66 7.01 -3.06
N LYS A 24 -8.47 7.63 -3.01
CA LYS A 24 -7.74 7.88 -1.76
C LYS A 24 -8.56 8.69 -0.76
N ARG A 25 -9.26 9.75 -1.21
CA ARG A 25 -10.12 10.56 -0.34
C ARG A 25 -11.31 9.76 0.18
N VAL A 26 -11.95 8.94 -0.65
CA VAL A 26 -13.10 8.12 -0.23
C VAL A 26 -12.68 7.08 0.81
N VAL A 27 -11.58 6.36 0.57
CA VAL A 27 -11.04 5.39 1.54
C VAL A 27 -10.64 6.09 2.84
N ALA A 28 -9.99 7.26 2.77
CA ALA A 28 -9.64 8.04 3.96
C ALA A 28 -10.88 8.47 4.77
N CYS A 29 -11.97 8.89 4.10
CA CYS A 29 -13.24 9.19 4.76
C CYS A 29 -13.82 7.96 5.45
N TYR A 30 -13.81 6.79 4.79
CA TYR A 30 -14.29 5.54 5.37
C TYR A 30 -13.50 5.15 6.62
N LEU A 31 -12.16 5.18 6.56
CA LEU A 31 -11.30 4.90 7.71
C LEU A 31 -11.55 5.88 8.87
N ARG A 32 -11.70 7.17 8.58
CA ARG A 32 -12.06 8.18 9.61
C ARG A 32 -13.42 7.91 10.21
N PHE A 33 -14.42 7.54 9.39
CA PHE A 33 -15.75 7.20 9.86
C PHE A 33 -15.70 6.04 10.87
N MET A 34 -14.99 4.95 10.51
CA MET A 34 -14.79 3.81 11.40
C MET A 34 -14.14 4.22 12.73
N LYS A 35 -13.10 5.06 12.69
CA LYS A 35 -12.45 5.61 13.90
C LYS A 35 -13.42 6.46 14.74
N ASN A 36 -14.26 7.26 14.09
CA ASN A 36 -15.25 8.10 14.76
C ASN A 36 -16.39 7.30 15.40
N CYS A 37 -16.74 6.12 14.88
CA CYS A 37 -17.78 5.25 15.45
C CYS A 37 -17.45 4.83 16.89
N SER A 38 -16.17 4.67 17.22
CA SER A 38 -15.69 4.32 18.56
C SER A 38 -15.50 5.53 19.49
N LEU A 39 -15.79 6.76 19.03
CA LEU A 39 -15.56 7.99 19.78
C LEU A 39 -16.86 8.68 20.19
N ALA A 40 -16.84 9.27 21.40
CA ALA A 40 -17.87 10.19 21.86
C ALA A 40 -18.03 11.37 20.88
N ALA A 41 -19.25 11.87 20.70
CA ALA A 41 -19.57 12.86 19.66
C ALA A 41 -18.68 14.13 19.71
N CYS A 42 -18.29 14.58 20.90
CA CYS A 42 -17.39 15.72 21.09
C CYS A 42 -15.94 15.46 20.67
N LYS A 43 -15.50 14.20 20.61
CA LYS A 43 -14.13 13.80 20.23
C LYS A 43 -14.02 13.39 18.76
N ARG A 44 -15.13 13.34 18.02
CA ARG A 44 -15.14 12.94 16.60
C ARG A 44 -14.44 13.99 15.75
N ARG A 45 -13.64 13.53 14.79
CA ARG A 45 -12.97 14.38 13.82
C ARG A 45 -13.96 14.83 12.74
N LYS A 46 -14.13 16.15 12.58
CA LYS A 46 -15.05 16.77 11.60
C LYS A 46 -14.35 17.73 10.62
N SER A 47 -13.04 17.92 10.76
CA SER A 47 -12.25 18.81 9.91
C SER A 47 -11.98 18.22 8.52
N LEU A 48 -11.21 18.92 7.68
CA LEU A 48 -10.71 18.36 6.41
C LEU A 48 -9.82 17.12 6.64
N LEU A 49 -9.69 16.27 5.63
CA LEU A 49 -8.78 15.12 5.67
C LEU A 49 -7.34 15.60 5.81
N THR A 50 -6.59 14.99 6.73
CA THR A 50 -5.18 15.31 6.90
C THR A 50 -4.32 14.54 5.89
N THR A 51 -3.11 15.02 5.65
CA THR A 51 -2.11 14.30 4.84
C THR A 51 -1.81 12.91 5.41
N ALA A 52 -1.80 12.78 6.74
CA ALA A 52 -1.61 11.50 7.42
C ALA A 52 -2.72 10.50 7.09
N GLU A 53 -3.99 10.91 7.10
CA GLU A 53 -5.12 10.04 6.75
C GLU A 53 -5.13 9.68 5.26
N LEU A 54 -4.73 10.60 4.39
CA LEU A 54 -4.58 10.31 2.98
C LEU A 54 -3.45 9.27 2.76
N ASN A 55 -2.32 9.41 3.45
CA ASN A 55 -1.21 8.46 3.38
C ASN A 55 -1.59 7.10 3.95
N GLU A 56 -2.34 7.05 5.05
CA GLU A 56 -2.87 5.82 5.64
C GLU A 56 -3.81 5.11 4.64
N ALA A 57 -4.72 5.86 4.02
CA ALA A 57 -5.61 5.33 2.99
C ALA A 57 -4.83 4.80 1.78
N GLU A 58 -3.80 5.51 1.32
CA GLU A 58 -2.95 5.06 0.20
C GLU A 58 -2.24 3.75 0.53
N LYS A 59 -1.66 3.63 1.73
CA LYS A 59 -1.05 2.39 2.20
C LYS A 59 -2.07 1.25 2.28
N GLY A 60 -3.26 1.51 2.81
CA GLY A 60 -4.34 0.52 2.90
C GLY A 60 -4.79 0.01 1.52
N ILE A 61 -4.94 0.92 0.55
CA ILE A 61 -5.27 0.57 -0.84
C ILE A 61 -4.19 -0.33 -1.44
N VAL A 62 -2.91 0.04 -1.30
CA VAL A 62 -1.80 -0.75 -1.85
C VAL A 62 -1.76 -2.13 -1.22
N LYS A 63 -1.89 -2.25 0.10
CA LYS A 63 -1.95 -3.55 0.79
C LYS A 63 -3.10 -4.41 0.28
N PHE A 64 -4.28 -3.82 0.15
CA PHE A 64 -5.47 -4.53 -0.32
C PHE A 64 -5.31 -5.07 -1.75
N ILE A 65 -4.66 -4.30 -2.63
CA ILE A 65 -4.36 -4.72 -4.01
C ILE A 65 -3.29 -5.80 -4.03
N GLN A 66 -2.26 -5.70 -3.18
CA GLN A 66 -1.16 -6.67 -3.15
C GLN A 66 -1.54 -8.02 -2.51
N HIS A 67 -2.52 -8.03 -1.62
CA HIS A 67 -2.86 -9.17 -0.77
C HIS A 67 -3.05 -10.49 -1.55
N ASP A 68 -3.81 -10.49 -2.65
CA ASP A 68 -4.08 -11.73 -3.38
C ASP A 68 -2.98 -12.06 -4.41
N PRO A 69 -2.60 -11.13 -5.31
CA PRO A 69 -1.67 -11.44 -6.40
C PRO A 69 -0.24 -11.74 -5.91
N PHE A 70 0.12 -11.24 -4.72
CA PHE A 70 1.46 -11.39 -4.14
C PHE A 70 1.42 -12.09 -2.79
N SER A 71 0.42 -12.96 -2.56
CA SER A 71 0.24 -13.66 -1.28
C SER A 71 1.47 -14.48 -0.86
N MET A 72 2.13 -15.17 -1.80
CA MET A 72 3.34 -15.94 -1.54
C MET A 72 4.52 -15.04 -1.18
N GLU A 73 4.69 -13.94 -1.89
CA GLU A 73 5.74 -12.96 -1.65
C GLU A 73 5.54 -12.27 -0.31
N LEU A 74 4.30 -11.87 0.00
CA LEU A 74 3.94 -11.27 1.28
C LEU A 74 4.25 -12.24 2.43
N PHE A 75 3.90 -13.52 2.30
CA PHE A 75 4.22 -14.53 3.30
C PHE A 75 5.73 -14.73 3.49
N ASN A 76 6.49 -14.86 2.39
CA ASN A 76 7.94 -15.02 2.49
C ASN A 76 8.60 -13.80 3.14
N PHE A 77 8.21 -12.60 2.73
CA PHE A 77 8.74 -11.38 3.30
C PHE A 77 8.35 -11.19 4.77
N SER A 78 7.12 -11.52 5.17
CA SER A 78 6.70 -11.42 6.59
C SER A 78 7.49 -12.36 7.49
N GLU A 79 7.97 -13.49 6.95
CA GLU A 79 8.79 -14.47 7.64
C GLU A 79 10.30 -14.16 7.57
N GLY A 80 10.70 -13.02 6.98
CA GLY A 80 12.10 -12.67 6.76
C GLY A 80 12.83 -13.58 5.75
N LYS A 81 12.08 -14.31 4.93
CA LYS A 81 12.62 -15.22 3.90
C LYS A 81 12.84 -14.47 2.59
N GLN A 82 13.79 -14.96 1.80
CA GLN A 82 13.99 -14.51 0.43
C GLN A 82 12.94 -15.13 -0.51
N LEU A 83 12.67 -14.45 -1.62
CA LEU A 83 11.81 -15.00 -2.66
C LEU A 83 12.52 -16.14 -3.42
N PRO A 84 11.77 -17.14 -3.93
CA PRO A 84 12.32 -18.18 -4.80
C PRO A 84 12.93 -17.61 -6.07
N LEU A 85 14.09 -18.10 -6.54
CA LEU A 85 14.83 -17.55 -7.70
C LEU A 85 14.02 -17.44 -9.00
N ASN A 86 13.00 -18.27 -9.19
CA ASN A 86 12.09 -18.24 -10.34
C ASN A 86 10.90 -17.28 -10.17
N ASN A 87 10.83 -16.54 -9.06
CA ASN A 87 9.79 -15.56 -8.81
C ASN A 87 9.94 -14.34 -9.74
N LYS A 88 8.82 -13.92 -10.33
CA LYS A 88 8.78 -12.83 -11.32
C LYS A 88 9.24 -11.47 -10.77
N LEU A 89 9.09 -11.24 -9.46
CA LEU A 89 9.46 -9.98 -8.84
C LEU A 89 10.97 -9.84 -8.60
N ILE A 90 11.75 -10.94 -8.56
CA ILE A 90 13.20 -10.87 -8.21
C ILE A 90 13.98 -9.93 -9.12
N SER A 91 13.68 -9.93 -10.42
CA SER A 91 14.31 -9.04 -11.39
C SER A 91 14.08 -7.55 -11.11
N LEU A 92 13.04 -7.23 -10.34
CA LEU A 92 12.69 -5.88 -9.91
C LEU A 92 13.29 -5.51 -8.55
N THR A 93 14.15 -6.35 -7.96
CA THR A 93 14.76 -6.15 -6.64
C THR A 93 13.71 -5.80 -5.57
N PRO A 94 12.77 -6.73 -5.30
CA PRO A 94 11.64 -6.47 -4.42
C PRO A 94 12.11 -6.45 -2.96
N PHE A 95 11.51 -5.58 -2.16
CA PHE A 95 11.75 -5.50 -0.73
C PHE A 95 10.46 -5.19 0.02
N TYR A 96 10.40 -5.64 1.25
CA TYR A 96 9.28 -5.38 2.14
C TYR A 96 9.60 -4.18 3.02
N ASP A 97 8.74 -3.16 3.00
CA ASP A 97 8.95 -1.94 3.78
C ASP A 97 8.36 -2.04 5.19
N ASP A 98 8.71 -1.08 6.05
CA ASP A 98 8.20 -1.00 7.43
C ASP A 98 6.68 -0.76 7.51
N SER A 99 6.07 -0.38 6.39
CA SER A 99 4.62 -0.25 6.29
C SER A 99 3.95 -1.57 5.93
N GLY A 100 4.68 -2.66 5.70
CA GLY A 100 4.16 -3.95 5.30
C GLY A 100 3.67 -3.98 3.84
N ILE A 101 4.40 -3.32 2.95
CA ILE A 101 4.12 -3.21 1.51
C ILE A 101 5.32 -3.75 0.74
N ILE A 102 5.06 -4.56 -0.29
CA ILE A 102 6.09 -4.94 -1.25
C ILE A 102 6.39 -3.75 -2.14
N ARG A 103 7.65 -3.34 -2.17
CA ARG A 103 8.18 -2.30 -3.04
C ARG A 103 9.23 -2.89 -3.94
N VAL A 104 9.55 -2.18 -5.01
CA VAL A 104 10.61 -2.54 -5.95
C VAL A 104 11.63 -1.41 -6.01
N GLY A 105 12.90 -1.77 -6.23
CA GLY A 105 13.96 -0.79 -6.47
C GLY A 105 13.65 0.10 -7.68
N GLY A 106 14.03 1.37 -7.59
CA GLY A 106 13.94 2.30 -8.72
C GLY A 106 15.11 2.12 -9.70
N ARG A 107 14.96 2.66 -10.92
CA ARG A 107 16.02 2.64 -11.96
C ARG A 107 17.36 3.20 -11.49
N LEU A 108 17.34 4.14 -10.53
CA LEU A 108 18.55 4.76 -9.96
C LEU A 108 19.33 3.84 -9.01
N LYS A 109 18.68 2.89 -8.32
CA LYS A 109 19.38 1.89 -7.49
C LYS A 109 20.00 0.76 -8.33
N ASN A 110 19.53 0.58 -9.56
CA ASN A 110 20.05 -0.40 -10.52
C ASN A 110 21.13 0.20 -11.44
N LEU A 111 21.36 1.51 -11.38
CA LEU A 111 22.55 2.12 -11.95
C LEU A 111 23.71 1.82 -10.99
N ARG A 112 24.65 0.98 -11.43
CA ARG A 112 25.99 0.88 -10.82
C ARG A 112 26.72 2.21 -11.08
N LEU A 113 26.34 3.27 -10.38
CA LEU A 113 27.16 4.47 -10.35
C LEU A 113 28.37 4.16 -9.48
N PRO A 114 29.61 4.29 -9.98
CA PRO A 114 30.77 4.25 -9.11
C PRO A 114 30.61 5.35 -8.07
N GLU A 115 30.72 4.98 -6.79
CA GLU A 115 30.82 5.92 -5.67
C GLU A 115 32.08 6.76 -5.86
N SER A 116 31.97 7.84 -6.61
CA SER A 116 32.99 8.87 -6.70
C SER A 116 32.32 10.21 -6.41
N HIS A 117 32.52 10.62 -5.16
CA HIS A 117 32.50 11.99 -4.67
C HIS A 117 31.22 12.80 -4.86
N ILE A 118 30.37 12.83 -3.82
CA ILE A 118 29.85 14.12 -3.32
C ILE A 118 29.90 14.09 -1.79
N ALA A 119 31.05 14.45 -1.25
CA ALA A 119 31.11 15.24 -0.03
C ALA A 119 31.00 16.70 -0.45
N SER A 120 29.98 17.41 0.02
CA SER A 120 29.89 18.86 0.27
C SER A 120 28.46 19.18 0.68
#